data_AF-Q0G125-F1
#
_entry.id   AF-Q0G125-F1
#
_cell.length_a   1.000
_cell.length_b   1.000
_cell.length_c   1.000
_cell.angle_alpha   90.00
_cell.angle_beta   90.00
_cell.angle_gamma   90.00
#
_symmetry.space_group_name_H-M   'P 1'
#
loop_
_entity.id
_entity.type
_entity.pdbx_description
1 polymer ?
#
loop_
_entity_poly.entity_id
_entity_poly.type
_entity_poly.pdbx_seq_one_letter_code
_entity_poly.pdbx_strand_id
1 'polypeptide(L)'
;MLLRNSSLFGLTSAGIVAASLALAPVAALAESAQTPEQTAENTDSAWSYLKSDLFGDKELQAGTSVVTLDAPGRAADPAVVPMTIGLDPSKNIRKVTLVIDENPAPVAATFEIAEGAGLTELSTRVRVNAYTDVHVVAEDAEGNLFVTETFVKAAGGCAAPAAKDPEVAARQMGQMKLRSFGEVEGSAGKREAQLQIRHPNNSGLQKDQVTLLYIPAHFVDTIDVSRGGEKLFSMTGGISISEDPNFRFTYTGETEEPFEVKATDTEGNVFEKSFPVTPA
;
A
#
# COMPACT_ATOMS: atom_id res chain seq x y z
N MET A 1 20.84 14.84 99.09
CA MET A 1 21.11 14.09 100.33
C MET A 1 20.74 12.64 100.06
N LEU A 2 21.74 11.75 100.01
CA LEU A 2 21.66 10.27 100.06
C LEU A 2 20.96 9.58 98.85
N LEU A 3 21.43 8.50 98.22
CA LEU A 3 22.57 7.59 98.39
C LEU A 3 22.69 6.78 97.08
N ARG A 4 23.94 6.47 96.68
CA ARG A 4 24.30 5.45 95.70
C ARG A 4 23.86 4.05 96.18
N ASN A 5 23.46 3.16 95.26
CA ASN A 5 24.08 1.84 95.18
C ASN A 5 23.81 1.08 93.87
N SER A 6 24.69 0.14 93.62
CA SER A 6 25.18 -0.34 92.32
C SER A 6 24.63 -1.72 91.92
N SER A 7 24.52 -1.93 90.61
CA SER A 7 24.80 -3.17 89.83
C SER A 7 24.27 -4.54 90.31
N LEU A 8 23.57 -5.26 89.42
CA LEU A 8 24.11 -6.48 88.78
C LEU A 8 23.27 -6.94 87.57
N PHE A 9 23.98 -7.57 86.64
CA PHE A 9 23.57 -8.11 85.34
C PHE A 9 22.43 -9.13 85.36
N GLY A 10 21.64 -9.13 84.29
CA GLY A 10 20.75 -10.24 83.92
C GLY A 10 20.34 -10.13 82.45
N LEU A 11 21.13 -10.74 81.55
CA LEU A 11 20.73 -11.00 80.17
C LEU A 11 19.51 -11.94 80.18
N THR A 12 18.41 -11.55 79.54
CA THR A 12 17.50 -12.53 78.92
C THR A 12 17.01 -12.02 77.56
N SER A 13 17.12 -12.94 76.61
CA SER A 13 17.02 -12.82 75.17
C SER A 13 15.65 -12.31 74.70
N ALA A 14 15.65 -11.34 73.78
CA ALA A 14 14.47 -10.95 73.02
C ALA A 14 14.07 -12.08 72.07
N GLY A 15 12.92 -12.70 72.32
CA GLY A 15 12.29 -13.65 71.41
C GLY A 15 11.74 -12.90 70.19
N ILE A 16 12.39 -13.08 69.04
CA ILE A 16 11.87 -12.64 67.74
C ILE A 16 10.66 -13.53 67.42
N VAL A 17 9.46 -12.95 67.46
CA VAL A 17 8.27 -13.56 66.86
C VAL A 17 8.44 -13.43 65.35
N ALA A 18 8.89 -14.50 64.70
CA ALA A 18 8.89 -14.61 63.25
C ALA A 18 7.43 -14.71 62.78
N ALA A 19 6.87 -13.58 62.36
CA ALA A 19 5.64 -13.56 61.60
C ALA A 19 5.93 -14.11 60.20
N SER A 20 5.61 -15.38 59.99
CA SER A 20 5.65 -16.04 58.69
C SER A 20 4.61 -15.37 57.77
N LEU A 21 5.01 -14.35 57.00
CA LEU A 21 4.23 -13.94 55.83
C LEU A 21 4.26 -15.11 54.83
N ALA A 22 3.18 -15.87 54.76
CA ALA A 22 2.92 -16.73 53.64
C ALA A 22 2.75 -15.85 52.39
N LEU A 23 3.82 -15.69 51.60
CA LEU A 23 3.70 -15.20 50.23
C LEU A 23 2.87 -16.24 49.46
N ALA A 24 1.59 -15.95 49.26
CA ALA A 24 0.83 -16.63 48.22
C ALA A 24 1.52 -16.30 46.89
N PRO A 25 1.86 -17.30 46.05
CA PRO A 25 2.33 -17.03 44.70
C PRO A 25 1.18 -16.37 43.95
N VAL A 26 1.28 -15.07 43.71
CA VAL A 26 0.46 -14.42 42.69
C VAL A 26 0.94 -15.02 41.38
N ALA A 27 0.24 -16.04 40.90
CA ALA A 27 0.39 -16.50 39.53
C ALA A 27 -0.01 -15.33 38.64
N ALA A 28 0.97 -14.55 38.20
CA ALA A 28 0.78 -13.60 37.13
C ALA A 28 0.33 -14.43 35.93
N LEU A 29 -0.96 -14.33 35.59
CA LEU A 29 -1.45 -14.78 34.30
C LEU A 29 -0.68 -13.94 33.27
N ALA A 30 0.35 -14.54 32.68
CA ALA A 30 1.02 -13.97 31.53
C ALA A 30 -0.01 -13.99 30.40
N GLU A 31 -0.69 -12.87 30.21
CA GLU A 31 -1.50 -12.61 29.03
C GLU A 31 -0.52 -12.64 27.86
N SER A 32 -0.54 -13.73 27.09
CA SER A 32 0.35 -13.90 25.95
C SER A 32 -0.01 -12.82 24.93
N ALA A 33 0.86 -11.80 24.79
CA ALA A 33 0.71 -10.79 23.75
C ALA A 33 0.63 -11.49 22.39
N GLN A 34 -0.45 -11.26 21.66
CA GLN A 34 -0.64 -11.81 20.32
C GLN A 34 0.43 -11.24 19.38
N THR A 35 0.92 -12.06 18.43
CA THR A 35 1.79 -11.54 17.37
C THR A 35 0.98 -10.66 16.42
N PRO A 36 1.63 -9.77 15.63
CA PRO A 36 0.93 -9.00 14.60
C PRO A 36 0.17 -9.88 13.60
N GLU A 37 0.72 -11.06 13.26
CA GLU A 37 0.02 -12.05 12.43
C GLU A 37 -1.26 -12.56 13.10
N GLN A 38 -1.18 -12.96 14.38
CA GLN A 38 -2.36 -13.41 15.12
C GLN A 38 -3.37 -12.28 15.31
N THR A 39 -2.92 -11.04 15.44
CA THR A 39 -3.82 -9.89 15.57
C THR A 39 -4.58 -9.66 14.26
N ALA A 40 -3.89 -9.68 13.12
CA ALA A 40 -4.52 -9.54 11.81
C ALA A 40 -5.49 -10.70 11.52
N GLU A 41 -5.13 -11.94 11.84
CA GLU A 41 -6.00 -13.11 11.65
C GLU A 41 -7.26 -13.11 12.55
N ASN A 42 -7.19 -12.49 13.73
CA ASN A 42 -8.30 -12.45 14.69
C ASN A 42 -9.11 -11.14 14.64
N THR A 43 -8.71 -10.18 13.81
CA THR A 43 -9.46 -8.93 13.60
C THR A 43 -10.40 -9.13 12.43
N ASP A 44 -11.67 -8.73 12.58
CA ASP A 44 -12.60 -8.70 11.45
C ASP A 44 -12.04 -7.78 10.36
N SER A 45 -11.79 -8.33 9.16
CA SER A 45 -11.22 -7.55 8.05
C SER A 45 -12.10 -6.35 7.72
N ALA A 46 -11.46 -5.20 7.49
CA ALA A 46 -12.10 -4.01 6.99
C ALA A 46 -12.89 -4.23 5.69
N TRP A 47 -12.54 -5.26 4.92
CA TRP A 47 -13.24 -5.64 3.69
C TRP A 47 -14.74 -5.84 3.85
N SER A 48 -15.15 -6.37 5.01
CA SER A 48 -16.55 -6.68 5.30
C SER A 48 -17.49 -5.48 5.12
N TYR A 49 -17.04 -4.27 5.46
CA TYR A 49 -17.77 -3.03 5.24
C TYR A 49 -17.32 -2.29 3.98
N LEU A 50 -16.03 -2.36 3.61
CA LEU A 50 -15.52 -1.71 2.41
C LEU A 50 -16.19 -2.24 1.14
N LYS A 51 -16.48 -3.53 1.09
CA LYS A 51 -17.17 -4.15 -0.06
C LYS A 51 -18.50 -3.45 -0.35
N SER A 52 -19.33 -3.24 0.68
CA SER A 52 -20.62 -2.57 0.52
C SER A 52 -20.47 -1.08 0.21
N ASP A 53 -19.52 -0.40 0.84
CA ASP A 53 -19.30 1.03 0.61
C ASP A 53 -18.80 1.34 -0.80
N LEU A 54 -17.93 0.47 -1.35
CA LEU A 54 -17.29 0.67 -2.65
C LEU A 54 -18.12 0.12 -3.82
N PHE A 55 -18.87 -0.96 -3.61
CA PHE A 55 -19.53 -1.69 -4.71
C PHE A 55 -21.05 -1.84 -4.51
N GLY A 56 -21.60 -1.34 -3.41
CA GLY A 56 -23.02 -1.47 -3.07
C GLY A 56 -23.44 -2.93 -2.89
N ASP A 57 -24.67 -3.24 -3.30
CA ASP A 57 -25.24 -4.59 -3.19
C ASP A 57 -24.87 -5.51 -4.39
N LYS A 58 -23.95 -5.09 -5.27
CA LYS A 58 -23.54 -5.90 -6.41
C LYS A 58 -22.87 -7.20 -5.94
N GLU A 59 -23.18 -8.31 -6.62
CA GLU A 59 -22.50 -9.58 -6.39
C GLU A 59 -21.06 -9.51 -6.89
N LEU A 60 -20.10 -9.82 -6.01
CA LEU A 60 -18.70 -9.98 -6.36
C LEU A 60 -18.43 -11.46 -6.62
N GLN A 61 -18.25 -11.80 -7.88
CA GLN A 61 -17.92 -13.15 -8.32
C GLN A 61 -16.45 -13.44 -8.07
N ALA A 62 -16.10 -14.71 -7.85
CA ALA A 62 -14.70 -15.09 -7.77
C ALA A 62 -13.98 -14.76 -9.10
N GLY A 63 -12.87 -14.02 -9.01
CA GLY A 63 -12.10 -13.56 -10.16
C GLY A 63 -11.19 -14.60 -10.78
N THR A 64 -11.29 -15.87 -10.36
CA THR A 64 -10.49 -16.97 -10.91
C THR A 64 -10.56 -16.95 -12.44
N SER A 65 -9.39 -16.91 -13.10
CA SER A 65 -9.21 -16.78 -14.56
C SER A 65 -9.62 -15.46 -15.22
N VAL A 66 -10.21 -14.50 -14.49
CA VAL A 66 -10.61 -13.17 -15.00
C VAL A 66 -9.62 -12.08 -14.62
N VAL A 67 -9.23 -12.07 -13.34
CA VAL A 67 -8.29 -11.11 -12.78
C VAL A 67 -7.35 -11.82 -11.82
N THR A 68 -6.07 -11.51 -11.90
CA THR A 68 -5.05 -12.02 -10.97
C THR A 68 -4.40 -10.87 -10.23
N LEU A 69 -3.94 -11.15 -9.00
CA LEU A 69 -3.13 -10.23 -8.21
C LEU A 69 -1.88 -10.98 -7.75
N ASP A 70 -0.73 -10.55 -8.26
CA ASP A 70 0.59 -10.96 -7.79
C ASP A 70 1.16 -9.86 -6.87
N ALA A 71 1.41 -10.24 -5.62
CA ALA A 71 2.02 -9.40 -4.61
C ALA A 71 2.87 -10.28 -3.69
N PRO A 72 3.94 -9.74 -3.08
CA PRO A 72 4.78 -10.52 -2.18
C PRO A 72 4.04 -10.85 -0.88
N GLY A 73 4.05 -12.12 -0.46
CA GLY A 73 3.46 -12.53 0.82
C GLY A 73 4.11 -11.86 2.05
N ARG A 74 5.34 -11.34 1.92
CA ARG A 74 5.99 -10.44 2.88
C ARG A 74 6.78 -9.38 2.13
N ALA A 75 6.48 -8.10 2.37
CA ALA A 75 7.20 -7.01 1.73
C ALA A 75 8.57 -6.80 2.40
N ALA A 76 9.60 -6.58 1.58
CA ALA A 76 10.92 -6.17 2.06
C ALA A 76 10.93 -4.72 2.55
N ASP A 77 10.15 -3.85 1.87
CA ASP A 77 9.93 -2.46 2.24
C ASP A 77 8.43 -2.17 2.13
N PRO A 78 7.74 -1.81 3.23
CA PRO A 78 6.30 -1.53 3.24
C PRO A 78 5.94 -0.24 2.49
N ALA A 79 6.89 0.64 2.19
CA ALA A 79 6.65 1.88 1.46
C ALA A 79 6.58 1.70 -0.07
N VAL A 80 7.07 0.57 -0.60
CA VAL A 80 7.20 0.28 -2.05
C VAL A 80 6.88 -1.18 -2.37
N VAL A 81 5.68 -1.62 -2.00
CA VAL A 81 5.22 -2.99 -2.26
C VAL A 81 4.74 -3.09 -3.72
N PRO A 82 5.34 -3.95 -4.57
CA PRO A 82 4.87 -4.14 -5.93
C PRO A 82 3.53 -4.89 -5.96
N MET A 83 2.61 -4.42 -6.79
CA MET A 83 1.31 -5.02 -7.08
C MET A 83 1.19 -5.21 -8.58
N THR A 84 1.03 -6.44 -9.05
CA THR A 84 0.84 -6.75 -10.47
C THR A 84 -0.53 -7.39 -10.68
N ILE A 85 -1.32 -6.79 -11.56
CA ILE A 85 -2.69 -7.14 -11.86
C ILE A 85 -2.75 -7.67 -13.28
N GLY A 86 -3.04 -8.96 -13.43
CA GLY A 86 -3.29 -9.58 -14.73
C GLY A 86 -4.78 -9.53 -15.08
N LEU A 87 -5.09 -9.27 -16.35
CA LEU A 87 -6.44 -9.15 -16.87
C LEU A 87 -6.67 -10.14 -18.00
N ASP A 88 -7.79 -10.85 -17.96
CA ASP A 88 -8.23 -11.69 -19.07
C ASP A 88 -8.75 -10.81 -20.23
N PRO A 89 -8.08 -10.79 -21.40
CA PRO A 89 -8.53 -10.02 -22.54
C PRO A 89 -9.91 -10.45 -23.06
N SER A 90 -10.34 -11.70 -22.80
CA SER A 90 -11.66 -12.20 -23.23
C SER A 90 -12.82 -11.57 -22.45
N LYS A 91 -12.54 -11.01 -21.27
CA LYS A 91 -13.54 -10.45 -20.35
C LYS A 91 -13.85 -8.98 -20.57
N ASN A 92 -13.12 -8.30 -21.46
CA ASN A 92 -13.36 -6.89 -21.78
C ASN A 92 -13.49 -6.01 -20.52
N ILE A 93 -12.51 -6.12 -19.62
CA ILE A 93 -12.47 -5.38 -18.36
C ILE A 93 -12.37 -3.87 -18.64
N ARG A 94 -13.23 -3.09 -17.98
CA ARG A 94 -13.32 -1.62 -18.14
C ARG A 94 -12.90 -0.85 -16.90
N LYS A 95 -12.93 -1.47 -15.72
CA LYS A 95 -12.47 -0.83 -14.49
C LYS A 95 -11.79 -1.83 -13.56
N VAL A 96 -10.74 -1.40 -12.89
CA VAL A 96 -10.00 -2.21 -11.90
C VAL A 96 -9.78 -1.35 -10.66
N THR A 97 -10.20 -1.84 -9.51
CA THR A 97 -10.03 -1.15 -8.22
C THR A 97 -9.10 -1.96 -7.32
N LEU A 98 -7.98 -1.37 -6.93
CA LEU A 98 -7.02 -1.95 -5.98
C LEU A 98 -7.32 -1.42 -4.58
N VAL A 99 -7.67 -2.33 -3.67
CA VAL A 99 -8.07 -2.03 -2.29
C VAL A 99 -7.11 -2.71 -1.33
N ILE A 100 -6.66 -1.97 -0.32
CA ILE A 100 -5.77 -2.44 0.75
C ILE A 100 -6.53 -2.22 2.06
N ASP A 101 -7.09 -3.27 2.62
CA ASP A 101 -8.17 -3.18 3.60
C ASP A 101 -7.81 -2.32 4.82
N GLU A 102 -6.62 -2.56 5.39
CA GLU A 102 -6.14 -1.89 6.61
C GLU A 102 -5.29 -0.63 6.34
N ASN A 103 -5.37 -0.06 5.13
CA ASN A 103 -4.76 1.24 4.86
C ASN A 103 -5.67 2.40 5.31
N PRO A 104 -5.09 3.53 5.77
CA PRO A 104 -5.86 4.74 6.11
C PRO A 104 -6.73 5.27 4.96
N ALA A 105 -6.28 5.06 3.72
CA ALA A 105 -7.11 5.19 2.52
C ALA A 105 -7.12 3.82 1.81
N PRO A 106 -8.22 3.05 1.92
CA PRO A 106 -8.23 1.68 1.43
C PRO A 106 -8.12 1.56 -0.09
N VAL A 107 -8.79 2.44 -0.85
CA VAL A 107 -8.66 2.46 -2.31
C VAL A 107 -7.31 3.08 -2.68
N ALA A 108 -6.37 2.23 -3.10
CA ALA A 108 -5.03 2.67 -3.49
C ALA A 108 -5.03 3.27 -4.90
N ALA A 109 -5.74 2.63 -5.82
CA ALA A 109 -5.92 3.11 -7.19
C ALA A 109 -7.18 2.52 -7.82
N THR A 110 -7.80 3.30 -8.70
CA THR A 110 -8.83 2.86 -9.64
C THR A 110 -8.33 3.12 -11.04
N PHE A 111 -8.30 2.09 -11.88
CA PHE A 111 -7.95 2.21 -13.29
C PHE A 111 -9.21 2.09 -14.14
N GLU A 112 -9.45 3.04 -15.03
CA GLU A 112 -10.47 2.92 -16.08
C GLU A 112 -9.77 2.60 -17.40
N ILE A 113 -10.17 1.50 -18.01
CA ILE A 113 -9.53 0.95 -19.22
C ILE A 113 -10.41 1.30 -20.41
N ALA A 114 -9.79 1.90 -21.43
CA ALA A 114 -10.52 2.28 -22.62
C ALA A 114 -10.94 1.07 -23.45
N GLU A 115 -12.03 1.23 -24.19
CA GLU A 115 -12.49 0.27 -25.17
C GLU A 115 -11.39 -0.08 -26.17
N GLY A 116 -11.11 -1.37 -26.36
CA GLY A 116 -10.14 -1.81 -27.35
C GLY A 116 -8.67 -1.52 -26.98
N ALA A 117 -8.38 -0.98 -25.79
CA ALA A 117 -7.02 -0.66 -25.34
C ALA A 117 -6.07 -1.87 -25.29
N GLY A 118 -6.63 -3.09 -25.29
CA GLY A 118 -5.84 -4.33 -25.32
C GLY A 118 -4.99 -4.53 -24.07
N LEU A 119 -5.32 -3.86 -22.97
CA LEU A 119 -4.57 -3.91 -21.72
C LEU A 119 -4.74 -5.29 -21.05
N THR A 120 -3.64 -6.00 -20.82
CA THR A 120 -3.67 -7.33 -20.20
C THR A 120 -2.95 -7.41 -18.87
N GLU A 121 -2.16 -6.39 -18.53
CA GLU A 121 -1.47 -6.32 -17.24
C GLU A 121 -1.25 -4.87 -16.82
N LEU A 122 -1.40 -4.59 -15.51
CA LEU A 122 -1.08 -3.33 -14.86
C LEU A 122 -0.26 -3.63 -13.60
N SER A 123 0.84 -2.93 -13.41
CA SER A 123 1.69 -3.09 -12.23
C SER A 123 2.07 -1.73 -11.67
N THR A 124 1.98 -1.58 -10.36
CA THR A 124 2.37 -0.36 -9.65
C THR A 124 3.00 -0.67 -8.29
N ARG A 125 3.43 0.36 -7.56
CA ARG A 125 3.97 0.23 -6.21
C ARG A 125 3.11 1.01 -5.24
N VAL A 126 2.78 0.37 -4.13
CA VAL A 126 1.92 0.93 -3.10
C VAL A 126 2.58 0.88 -1.73
N ARG A 127 2.09 1.75 -0.84
CA ARG A 127 2.37 1.76 0.59
C ARG A 127 1.36 0.85 1.28
N VAL A 128 1.85 -0.06 2.13
CA VAL A 128 1.01 -0.94 2.95
C VAL A 128 1.28 -0.66 4.43
N ASN A 129 0.21 -0.32 5.16
CA ASN A 129 0.32 0.21 6.52
C ASN A 129 0.22 -0.86 7.62
N ALA A 130 -0.44 -1.97 7.34
CA ALA A 130 -0.64 -3.08 8.27
C ALA A 130 -0.67 -4.41 7.51
N TYR A 131 -0.49 -5.52 8.23
CA TYR A 131 -0.71 -6.84 7.67
C TYR A 131 -2.18 -6.95 7.28
N THR A 132 -2.44 -7.21 6.00
CA THR A 132 -3.76 -6.99 5.42
C THR A 132 -3.95 -7.88 4.20
N ASP A 133 -5.20 -8.21 3.93
CA ASP A 133 -5.59 -8.62 2.60
C ASP A 133 -5.56 -7.41 1.65
N VAL A 134 -5.18 -7.70 0.42
CA VAL A 134 -5.22 -6.77 -0.70
C VAL A 134 -6.18 -7.35 -1.72
N HIS A 135 -7.22 -6.59 -2.03
CA HIS A 135 -8.25 -6.98 -2.97
C HIS A 135 -8.06 -6.26 -4.30
N VAL A 136 -8.27 -6.98 -5.40
CA VAL A 136 -8.50 -6.36 -6.72
C VAL A 136 -9.89 -6.73 -7.18
N VAL A 137 -10.68 -5.71 -7.50
CA VAL A 137 -12.01 -5.86 -8.10
C VAL A 137 -11.97 -5.36 -9.54
N ALA A 138 -12.21 -6.26 -10.49
CA ALA A 138 -12.36 -5.96 -11.91
C ALA A 138 -13.85 -5.89 -12.28
N GLU A 139 -14.23 -4.86 -13.02
CA GLU A 139 -15.55 -4.66 -13.61
C GLU A 139 -15.46 -4.78 -15.13
N ASP A 140 -16.26 -5.67 -15.71
CA ASP A 140 -16.36 -5.82 -17.17
C ASP A 140 -17.29 -4.79 -17.82
N ALA A 141 -17.35 -4.79 -19.14
CA ALA A 141 -18.22 -3.88 -19.90
C ALA A 141 -19.72 -4.09 -19.66
N GLU A 142 -20.13 -5.22 -19.07
CA GLU A 142 -21.51 -5.52 -18.71
C GLU A 142 -21.84 -5.10 -17.26
N GLY A 143 -20.82 -4.67 -16.49
CA GLY A 143 -20.93 -4.23 -15.11
C GLY A 143 -20.83 -5.36 -14.08
N ASN A 144 -20.44 -6.57 -14.50
CA ASN A 144 -20.18 -7.69 -13.60
C ASN A 144 -18.88 -7.46 -12.82
N LEU A 145 -18.87 -7.79 -11.54
CA LEU A 145 -17.71 -7.62 -10.66
C LEU A 145 -17.03 -8.96 -10.37
N PHE A 146 -15.70 -8.97 -10.49
CA PHE A 146 -14.84 -10.10 -10.21
C PHE A 146 -13.79 -9.71 -9.19
N VAL A 147 -13.64 -10.49 -8.11
CA VAL A 147 -12.69 -10.18 -7.02
C VAL A 147 -11.65 -11.27 -6.84
N THR A 148 -10.40 -10.86 -6.61
CA THR A 148 -9.32 -11.71 -6.12
C THR A 148 -8.63 -11.03 -4.94
N GLU A 149 -8.02 -11.81 -4.07
CA GLU A 149 -7.32 -11.33 -2.88
C GLU A 149 -5.93 -11.96 -2.74
N THR A 150 -5.07 -11.30 -1.98
CA THR A 150 -3.81 -11.88 -1.49
C THR A 150 -3.42 -11.23 -0.17
N PHE A 151 -2.90 -12.02 0.77
CA PHE A 151 -2.47 -11.52 2.07
C PHE A 151 -1.02 -11.03 2.02
N VAL A 152 -0.79 -9.78 2.46
CA VAL A 152 0.53 -9.12 2.42
C VAL A 152 1.02 -8.80 3.82
N LYS A 153 2.18 -9.34 4.20
CA LYS A 153 2.87 -9.01 5.46
C LYS A 153 3.77 -7.79 5.28
N ALA A 154 3.23 -6.60 5.55
CA ALA A 154 3.93 -5.33 5.52
C ALA A 154 3.32 -4.36 6.55
N ALA A 155 4.11 -3.46 7.16
CA ALA A 155 3.56 -2.51 8.14
C ALA A 155 4.30 -1.16 8.13
N GLY A 156 3.57 -0.07 8.34
CA GLY A 156 4.12 1.28 8.49
C GLY A 156 4.49 2.00 7.20
N GLY A 157 4.15 1.47 6.01
CA GLY A 157 4.52 2.06 4.73
C GLY A 157 3.98 3.47 4.48
N CYS A 158 2.80 3.80 5.04
CA CYS A 158 2.20 5.13 4.90
C CYS A 158 2.97 6.19 5.70
N ALA A 159 3.54 5.84 6.86
CA ALA A 159 4.30 6.77 7.69
C ALA A 159 5.83 6.73 7.43
N ALA A 160 6.28 5.81 6.57
CA ALA A 160 7.70 5.69 6.21
C ALA A 160 8.24 7.00 5.63
N PRO A 161 9.41 7.48 6.09
CA PRO A 161 9.98 8.75 5.65
C PRO A 161 10.25 8.75 4.14
N ALA A 162 10.29 9.95 3.55
CA ALA A 162 10.70 10.09 2.15
C ALA A 162 12.09 9.51 1.92
N ALA A 163 12.28 8.82 0.80
CA ALA A 163 13.55 8.18 0.47
C ALA A 163 14.62 9.19 0.02
N LYS A 164 14.17 10.39 -0.42
CA LYS A 164 15.02 11.40 -1.04
C LYS A 164 15.04 12.72 -0.29
N ASP A 165 16.06 13.50 -0.63
CA ASP A 165 16.16 14.89 -0.25
C ASP A 165 14.96 15.71 -0.79
N PRO A 166 14.22 16.44 0.07
CA PRO A 166 13.03 17.19 -0.32
C PRO A 166 13.30 18.28 -1.36
N GLU A 167 14.45 18.97 -1.29
CA GLU A 167 14.77 20.03 -2.25
C GLU A 167 15.04 19.46 -3.64
N VAL A 168 15.75 18.33 -3.71
CA VAL A 168 15.98 17.62 -4.97
C VAL A 168 14.67 17.09 -5.53
N ALA A 169 13.81 16.51 -4.69
CA ALA A 169 12.49 16.01 -5.10
C ALA A 169 11.62 17.14 -5.68
N ALA A 170 11.59 18.30 -5.02
CA ALA A 170 10.84 19.46 -5.48
C ALA A 170 11.32 19.97 -6.85
N ARG A 171 12.63 20.06 -7.08
CA ARG A 171 13.19 20.50 -8.38
C ARG A 171 12.93 19.52 -9.52
N GLN A 172 12.71 18.25 -9.23
CA GLN A 172 12.49 17.19 -10.22
C GLN A 172 11.01 16.82 -10.39
N MET A 173 10.13 17.41 -9.59
CA MET A 173 8.70 17.11 -9.61
C MET A 173 8.12 17.27 -11.02
N GLY A 174 7.27 16.31 -11.42
CA GLY A 174 6.66 16.29 -12.74
C GLY A 174 7.56 15.77 -13.87
N GLN A 175 8.84 15.51 -13.62
CA GLN A 175 9.69 14.87 -14.63
C GLN A 175 9.21 13.45 -14.88
N MET A 176 8.79 13.19 -16.12
CA MET A 176 8.32 11.87 -16.53
C MET A 176 9.31 11.16 -17.46
N LYS A 177 9.42 9.85 -17.28
CA LYS A 177 10.16 8.93 -18.17
C LYS A 177 9.26 7.75 -18.54
N LEU A 178 9.12 7.49 -19.83
CA LEU A 178 8.48 6.29 -20.35
C LEU A 178 9.52 5.43 -21.05
N ARG A 179 9.49 4.12 -20.81
CA ARG A 179 10.30 3.12 -21.52
C ARG A 179 9.38 2.10 -22.16
N SER A 180 9.61 1.80 -23.44
CA SER A 180 8.98 0.66 -24.11
C SER A 180 9.98 -0.49 -24.13
N PHE A 181 9.53 -1.71 -23.82
CA PHE A 181 10.37 -2.92 -23.81
C PHE A 181 10.16 -3.79 -25.05
N GLY A 182 9.29 -3.38 -25.97
CA GLY A 182 8.97 -4.15 -27.17
C GLY A 182 7.99 -5.28 -26.89
N GLU A 183 8.10 -6.35 -27.68
CA GLU A 183 7.26 -7.54 -27.54
C GLU A 183 7.64 -8.36 -26.31
N VAL A 184 6.63 -8.84 -25.57
CA VAL A 184 6.84 -9.68 -24.39
C VAL A 184 7.28 -11.07 -24.85
N GLU A 185 8.41 -11.53 -24.35
CA GLU A 185 8.96 -12.85 -24.71
C GLU A 185 7.93 -13.96 -24.46
N GLY A 186 7.69 -14.78 -25.48
CA GLY A 186 6.71 -15.87 -25.43
C GLY A 186 5.24 -15.44 -25.52
N SER A 187 4.93 -14.15 -25.70
CA SER A 187 3.58 -13.63 -25.84
C SER A 187 3.41 -12.79 -27.12
N ALA A 188 3.14 -13.48 -28.23
CA ALA A 188 3.03 -12.85 -29.54
C ALA A 188 2.01 -11.69 -29.54
N GLY A 189 2.42 -10.52 -30.04
CA GLY A 189 1.56 -9.33 -30.16
C GLY A 189 1.26 -8.58 -28.86
N LYS A 190 1.78 -9.05 -27.71
CA LYS A 190 1.75 -8.30 -26.45
C LYS A 190 3.01 -7.47 -26.30
N ARG A 191 2.88 -6.25 -25.80
CA ARG A 191 3.97 -5.30 -25.65
C ARG A 191 3.93 -4.66 -24.28
N GLU A 192 5.09 -4.27 -23.79
CA GLU A 192 5.22 -3.73 -22.44
C GLU A 192 5.80 -2.31 -22.45
N ALA A 193 5.24 -1.45 -21.61
CA ALA A 193 5.77 -0.14 -21.32
C ALA A 193 5.82 0.13 -19.81
N GLN A 194 6.69 1.06 -19.41
CA GLN A 194 6.79 1.52 -18.03
C GLN A 194 6.90 3.05 -17.98
N LEU A 195 5.96 3.65 -17.29
CA LEU A 195 5.92 5.06 -16.91
C LEU A 195 6.52 5.25 -15.51
N GLN A 196 7.37 6.27 -15.37
CA GLN A 196 7.89 6.75 -14.09
C GLN A 196 7.64 8.25 -14.00
N ILE A 197 7.08 8.69 -12.88
CA ILE A 197 6.82 10.10 -12.59
C ILE A 197 7.61 10.47 -11.35
N ARG A 198 8.42 11.52 -11.42
CA ARG A 198 9.05 12.10 -10.23
C ARG A 198 7.99 12.88 -9.45
N HIS A 199 7.66 12.41 -8.26
CA HIS A 199 6.69 13.07 -7.38
C HIS A 199 6.90 12.59 -5.93
N PRO A 200 6.82 13.49 -4.92
CA PRO A 200 7.02 13.11 -3.52
C PRO A 200 6.01 12.06 -3.03
N ASN A 201 4.76 12.14 -3.50
CA ASN A 201 3.67 11.23 -3.10
C ASN A 201 3.63 11.06 -1.58
N ASN A 202 3.54 12.19 -0.90
CA ASN A 202 3.39 12.28 0.54
C ASN A 202 1.99 11.82 0.91
N SER A 203 1.89 10.90 1.88
CA SER A 203 0.64 10.31 2.32
C SER A 203 -0.14 11.20 3.29
N GLY A 204 0.53 12.19 3.90
CA GLY A 204 -0.01 12.94 5.04
C GLY A 204 0.37 12.36 6.40
N LEU A 205 0.93 11.14 6.45
CA LEU A 205 1.24 10.42 7.69
C LEU A 205 2.71 10.48 8.07
N GLN A 206 3.58 10.88 7.15
CA GLN A 206 5.00 11.06 7.42
C GLN A 206 5.23 12.25 8.35
N LYS A 207 6.28 12.16 9.17
CA LYS A 207 6.78 13.29 9.97
C LYS A 207 8.07 13.83 9.38
N ASP A 208 8.14 15.15 9.28
CA ASP A 208 9.38 15.85 8.99
C ASP A 208 10.35 15.68 10.18
N GLN A 209 11.56 15.20 9.91
CA GLN A 209 12.50 14.81 10.95
C GLN A 209 13.13 16.00 11.68
N VAL A 210 12.97 17.23 11.17
CA VAL A 210 13.52 18.46 11.75
C VAL A 210 12.44 19.18 12.57
N THR A 211 11.30 19.46 11.95
CA THR A 211 10.19 20.20 12.57
C THR A 211 9.30 19.32 13.43
N LEU A 212 9.35 18.00 13.25
CA LEU A 212 8.51 16.98 13.91
C LEU A 212 7.01 17.12 13.59
N LEU A 213 6.65 17.97 12.63
CA LEU A 213 5.29 18.14 12.12
C LEU A 213 4.97 17.07 11.08
N TYR A 214 3.68 16.81 10.87
CA TYR A 214 3.22 15.97 9.76
C TYR A 214 3.45 16.69 8.43
N ILE A 215 3.99 15.95 7.47
CA ILE A 215 4.13 16.42 6.09
C ILE A 215 2.74 16.34 5.45
N PRO A 216 2.18 17.44 4.90
CA PRO A 216 0.89 17.40 4.23
C PRO A 216 0.83 16.36 3.11
N ALA A 217 -0.36 15.79 2.91
CA ALA A 217 -0.59 14.89 1.78
C ALA A 217 -0.41 15.66 0.46
N HIS A 218 0.43 15.12 -0.42
CA HIS A 218 0.72 15.70 -1.74
C HIS A 218 1.11 14.56 -2.67
N PHE A 219 0.18 14.14 -3.52
CA PHE A 219 0.33 12.95 -4.36
C PHE A 219 -0.30 13.15 -5.73
N VAL A 220 0.18 12.37 -6.70
CA VAL A 220 -0.45 12.27 -8.03
C VAL A 220 -1.83 11.65 -7.86
N ASP A 221 -2.88 12.39 -8.20
CA ASP A 221 -4.27 11.98 -8.01
C ASP A 221 -4.89 11.44 -9.30
N THR A 222 -4.48 11.95 -10.48
CA THR A 222 -4.92 11.41 -11.78
C THR A 222 -3.77 11.18 -12.75
N ILE A 223 -3.91 10.16 -13.60
CA ILE A 223 -3.05 9.91 -14.75
C ILE A 223 -3.93 9.48 -15.92
N ASP A 224 -3.73 10.08 -17.09
CA ASP A 224 -4.23 9.61 -18.38
C ASP A 224 -3.05 9.15 -19.22
N VAL A 225 -3.12 7.91 -19.72
CA VAL A 225 -2.16 7.37 -20.69
C VAL A 225 -2.88 7.10 -21.99
N SER A 226 -2.44 7.77 -23.04
CA SER A 226 -2.93 7.59 -24.40
C SER A 226 -1.78 7.22 -25.34
N ARG A 227 -2.15 6.72 -26.51
CA ARG A 227 -1.22 6.30 -27.53
C ARG A 227 -1.83 6.49 -28.91
N GLY A 228 -1.13 7.20 -29.78
CA GLY A 228 -1.66 7.52 -31.12
C GLY A 228 -2.96 8.32 -31.06
N GLY A 229 -3.16 9.10 -29.98
CA GLY A 229 -4.41 9.81 -29.72
C GLY A 229 -5.54 8.95 -29.13
N GLU A 230 -5.38 7.63 -28.99
CA GLU A 230 -6.35 6.75 -28.35
C GLU A 230 -6.00 6.53 -26.88
N LYS A 231 -6.97 6.68 -25.98
CA LYS A 231 -6.75 6.41 -24.56
C LYS A 231 -6.47 4.92 -24.36
N LEU A 232 -5.49 4.58 -23.53
CA LEU A 232 -5.27 3.21 -23.06
C LEU A 232 -5.99 3.01 -21.72
N PHE A 233 -5.65 3.84 -20.74
CA PHE A 233 -6.29 3.84 -19.44
C PHE A 233 -6.15 5.20 -18.76
N SER A 234 -7.01 5.44 -17.78
CA SER A 234 -6.83 6.46 -16.77
C SER A 234 -6.66 5.81 -15.39
N MET A 235 -6.03 6.52 -14.45
CA MET A 235 -5.86 6.10 -13.07
C MET A 235 -6.30 7.23 -12.16
N THR A 236 -7.17 6.94 -11.21
CA THR A 236 -7.44 7.78 -10.03
C THR A 236 -6.76 7.16 -8.82
N GLY A 237 -5.85 7.88 -8.20
CA GLY A 237 -4.96 7.38 -7.15
C GLY A 237 -5.23 7.99 -5.79
N GLY A 238 -4.73 7.33 -4.75
CA GLY A 238 -4.76 7.83 -3.38
C GLY A 238 -3.37 7.95 -2.75
N ILE A 239 -3.36 8.30 -1.46
CA ILE A 239 -2.15 8.41 -0.62
C ILE A 239 -1.34 7.11 -0.52
N SER A 240 -1.90 5.98 -0.95
CA SER A 240 -1.24 4.68 -0.94
C SER A 240 -0.35 4.45 -2.16
N ILE A 241 -0.37 5.29 -3.20
CA ILE A 241 0.64 5.20 -4.26
C ILE A 241 2.00 5.66 -3.72
N SER A 242 3.03 4.85 -3.93
CA SER A 242 4.39 5.11 -3.44
C SER A 242 5.03 6.38 -4.01
N GLU A 243 6.07 6.87 -3.32
CA GLU A 243 6.98 7.89 -3.85
C GLU A 243 7.51 7.49 -5.24
N ASP A 244 7.71 8.48 -6.11
CA ASP A 244 8.01 8.29 -7.54
C ASP A 244 7.08 7.26 -8.21
N PRO A 245 5.80 7.62 -8.43
CA PRO A 245 4.81 6.71 -9.00
C PRO A 245 5.33 5.99 -10.24
N ASN A 246 5.16 4.67 -10.25
CA ASN A 246 5.64 3.79 -11.29
C ASN A 246 4.51 2.90 -11.77
N PHE A 247 4.29 2.90 -13.08
CA PHE A 247 3.26 2.10 -13.72
C PHE A 247 3.90 1.31 -14.84
N ARG A 248 3.84 0.00 -14.75
CA ARG A 248 4.24 -0.92 -15.81
C ARG A 248 2.99 -1.58 -16.35
N PHE A 249 2.87 -1.72 -17.65
CA PHE A 249 1.65 -2.22 -18.24
C PHE A 249 1.93 -2.95 -19.55
N THR A 250 1.13 -4.00 -19.77
CA THR A 250 1.17 -4.80 -20.98
C THR A 250 -0.09 -4.55 -21.80
N TYR A 251 0.07 -4.28 -23.09
CA TYR A 251 -1.01 -3.96 -24.03
C TYR A 251 -0.81 -4.70 -25.36
N THR A 252 -1.87 -4.83 -26.15
CA THR A 252 -1.82 -5.35 -27.53
C THR A 252 -1.88 -4.20 -28.54
N GLY A 253 -1.14 -4.29 -29.65
CA GLY A 253 -1.23 -3.31 -30.75
C GLY A 253 0.09 -3.02 -31.46
N GLU A 254 0.03 -2.26 -32.55
CA GLU A 254 1.22 -1.87 -33.36
C GLU A 254 2.15 -0.93 -32.60
N THR A 255 3.42 -0.79 -32.99
CA THR A 255 4.47 -0.10 -32.22
C THR A 255 4.72 1.36 -32.56
N GLU A 256 4.10 1.90 -33.60
CA GLU A 256 4.62 3.11 -34.27
C GLU A 256 4.10 4.42 -33.71
N GLU A 257 3.06 4.37 -32.88
CA GLU A 257 2.45 5.57 -32.30
C GLU A 257 3.08 6.00 -30.97
N PRO A 258 3.29 7.32 -30.77
CA PRO A 258 3.83 7.89 -29.53
C PRO A 258 2.87 7.68 -28.35
N PHE A 259 3.42 7.74 -27.14
CA PHE A 259 2.61 7.81 -25.92
C PHE A 259 2.39 9.26 -25.52
N GLU A 260 1.17 9.60 -25.15
CA GLU A 260 0.84 10.83 -24.45
C GLU A 260 0.48 10.52 -23.00
N VAL A 261 1.15 11.21 -22.07
CA VAL A 261 0.85 11.10 -20.64
C VAL A 261 0.48 12.45 -20.10
N LYS A 262 -0.65 12.51 -19.39
CA LYS A 262 -1.07 13.63 -18.56
C LYS A 262 -1.25 13.14 -17.14
N ALA A 263 -0.70 13.86 -16.17
CA ALA A 263 -0.89 13.59 -14.75
C ALA A 263 -1.23 14.88 -14.01
N THR A 264 -2.02 14.76 -12.94
CA THR A 264 -2.26 15.86 -11.99
C THR A 264 -1.89 15.44 -10.57
N ASP A 265 -1.68 16.43 -9.70
CA ASP A 265 -1.54 16.19 -8.28
C ASP A 265 -2.62 16.93 -7.47
N THR A 266 -2.69 16.61 -6.19
CA THR A 266 -3.64 17.21 -5.25
C THR A 266 -3.48 18.72 -5.03
N GLU A 267 -2.41 19.34 -5.51
CA GLU A 267 -2.21 20.79 -5.47
C GLU A 267 -2.64 21.48 -6.78
N GLY A 268 -3.12 20.71 -7.76
CA GLY A 268 -3.57 21.19 -9.06
C GLY A 268 -2.46 21.38 -10.08
N ASN A 269 -1.24 20.88 -9.81
CA ASN A 269 -0.18 20.89 -10.81
C ASN A 269 -0.54 19.91 -11.94
N VAL A 270 -0.15 20.26 -13.16
CA VAL A 270 -0.40 19.44 -14.36
C VAL A 270 0.94 19.11 -15.02
N PHE A 271 1.16 17.83 -15.27
CA PHE A 271 2.36 17.31 -15.91
C PHE A 271 1.96 16.61 -17.21
N GLU A 272 2.38 17.16 -18.34
CA GLU A 272 2.08 16.60 -19.67
C GLU A 272 3.37 16.31 -20.43
N LYS A 273 3.44 15.15 -21.07
CA LYS A 273 4.57 14.78 -21.91
C LYS A 273 4.17 13.77 -22.98
N SER A 274 4.63 14.03 -24.21
CA SER A 274 4.62 13.04 -25.28
C SER A 274 5.97 12.33 -25.33
N PHE A 275 5.94 11.01 -25.51
CA PHE A 275 7.10 10.15 -25.64
C PHE A 275 7.09 9.53 -27.03
N PRO A 276 8.04 9.93 -27.92
CA PRO A 276 8.13 9.33 -29.22
C PRO A 276 8.48 7.84 -29.10
N VAL A 277 8.07 7.06 -30.09
CA VAL A 277 8.53 5.68 -30.23
C VAL A 277 10.04 5.71 -30.40
N THR A 278 10.75 5.15 -29.43
CA THR A 278 12.17 4.88 -29.60
C THR A 278 12.27 3.51 -30.26
N PRO A 279 12.79 3.41 -31.50
CA PRO A 279 13.08 2.11 -32.10
C PRO A 279 13.99 1.33 -31.14
N ALA A 280 13.66 0.06 -30.91
CA ALA A 280 14.48 -0.85 -30.12
C ALA A 280 15.89 -1.01 -30.71
#